data_AF-A0A2M7GEJ0-F1
#
_entry.id   AF-A0A2M7GEJ0-F1
#
_cell.length_a   1.000
_cell.length_b   1.000
_cell.length_c   1.000
_cell.angle_alpha   90.00
_cell.angle_beta   90.00
_cell.angle_gamma   90.00
#
_symmetry.space_group_name_H-M   'P 1'
#
loop_
_entity.id
_entity.type
_entity.pdbx_description
1 polymer ?
#
loop_
_entity_poly.entity_id
_entity_poly.type
_entity_poly.pdbx_seq_one_letter_code
_entity_poly.pdbx_strand_id
1 'polypeptide(L)'
;MKRALLLVFVGLVLAACQTTSARTINKLSSQSTEKVILVMPTDVELSELHASGLTTPHAEWTENARKHIDDALRNELTTHNARLIDYTKTADDEKRTSTQAQLQKLHGVVGATVFINHFNPNGKLPAKKEKFDWSLGPQAKVLKQRHNADYALFVYVRDSYATPSRVAAQVIGALLGVGIQGGVQFGFCSLVDLNSGDIVWFNYLARGHGDLRTQEPAVESVKELLLNFPT
;
A
#
# COMPACT_ATOMS: atom_id res chain seq x y z
N MET A 1 -46.73 7.72 29.38
CA MET A 1 -45.63 6.74 29.47
C MET A 1 -45.29 6.03 28.13
N LYS A 2 -45.54 6.64 26.96
CA LYS A 2 -45.19 6.06 25.63
C LYS A 2 -44.38 7.00 24.71
N ARG A 3 -43.95 8.16 25.23
CA ARG A 3 -43.14 9.16 24.48
C ARG A 3 -41.69 9.28 24.97
N ALA A 4 -41.35 8.64 26.09
CA ALA A 4 -39.99 8.65 26.63
C ALA A 4 -39.12 7.48 26.15
N LEU A 5 -39.71 6.48 25.46
CA LEU A 5 -38.97 5.31 24.97
C LEU A 5 -38.39 5.50 23.56
N LEU A 6 -38.79 6.55 22.83
CA LEU A 6 -38.38 6.78 21.44
C LEU A 6 -37.09 7.61 21.30
N LEU A 7 -36.60 8.21 22.40
CA LEU A 7 -35.44 9.11 22.39
C LEU A 7 -34.13 8.46 22.84
N VAL A 8 -34.15 7.19 23.25
CA VAL A 8 -32.93 6.45 23.65
C VAL A 8 -32.28 5.72 22.47
N PHE A 9 -32.96 5.61 21.32
CA PHE A 9 -32.43 4.86 20.17
C PHE A 9 -31.51 5.69 19.24
N VAL A 10 -31.30 6.97 19.52
CA VAL A 10 -30.48 7.88 18.67
C VAL A 10 -29.03 8.02 19.19
N GLY A 11 -28.69 7.40 20.33
CA GLY A 11 -27.44 7.63 21.05
C GLY A 11 -26.30 6.63 20.83
N LEU A 12 -26.30 5.84 19.76
CA LEU A 12 -25.19 4.92 19.45
C LEU A 12 -24.63 5.18 18.04
N VAL A 13 -24.25 6.43 17.76
CA VAL A 13 -23.22 6.67 16.75
C VAL A 13 -21.92 6.15 17.37
N LEU A 14 -21.64 4.88 17.08
CA LEU A 14 -20.35 4.25 17.28
C LEU A 14 -19.30 5.16 16.64
N ALA A 15 -18.66 6.00 17.43
CA ALA A 15 -17.33 6.50 17.14
C ALA A 15 -16.40 5.29 17.20
N ALA A 16 -16.43 4.46 16.15
CA ALA A 16 -15.33 3.59 15.85
C ALA A 16 -14.16 4.53 15.52
N CYS A 17 -13.33 4.83 16.51
CA CYS A 17 -11.97 5.29 16.27
C CYS A 17 -11.28 4.20 15.45
N GLN A 18 -11.47 4.23 14.13
CA GLN A 18 -10.73 3.38 13.22
C GLN A 18 -9.28 3.83 13.31
N THR A 19 -8.45 2.97 13.89
CA THR A 19 -7.04 3.27 14.10
C THR A 19 -6.33 3.04 12.77
N THR A 20 -6.05 4.11 12.03
CA THR A 20 -5.13 4.04 10.89
C THR A 20 -3.77 3.58 11.43
N SER A 21 -3.37 2.35 11.11
CA SER A 21 -2.12 1.77 11.58
C SER A 21 -1.07 1.84 10.49
N ALA A 22 -0.48 3.03 10.29
CA ALA A 22 0.80 3.14 9.62
C ALA A 22 1.91 2.73 10.60
N ARG A 23 2.80 1.82 10.21
CA ARG A 23 3.99 1.46 11.00
C ARG A 23 5.21 1.47 10.11
N THR A 24 6.21 2.21 10.56
CA THR A 24 7.41 2.50 9.78
C THR A 24 8.65 1.82 10.39
N ILE A 25 9.57 1.38 9.54
CA ILE A 25 10.96 1.07 9.91
C ILE A 25 11.88 1.97 9.07
N ASN A 26 12.95 2.51 9.66
CA ASN A 26 13.96 3.30 8.96
C ASN A 26 15.37 2.87 9.40
N LYS A 27 16.20 2.49 8.43
CA LYS A 27 17.60 2.07 8.62
C LYS A 27 18.60 2.90 7.81
N LEU A 28 18.17 4.04 7.24
CA LEU A 28 19.08 4.87 6.45
C LEU A 28 20.17 5.45 7.36
N SER A 29 21.44 5.30 6.96
CA SER A 29 22.53 6.03 7.59
C SER A 29 22.46 7.51 7.21
N SER A 30 22.81 8.39 8.16
CA SER A 30 22.71 9.85 8.04
C SER A 30 23.87 10.49 7.27
N GLN A 31 24.56 9.75 6.39
CA GLN A 31 25.69 10.31 5.65
C GLN A 31 25.21 11.24 4.53
N SER A 32 25.22 12.53 4.89
CA SER A 32 25.20 13.78 4.13
C SER A 32 25.68 13.69 2.66
N THR A 33 24.83 13.14 1.81
CA THR A 33 24.85 13.34 0.35
C THR A 33 23.40 13.45 -0.10
N GLU A 34 23.13 14.29 -1.09
CA GLU A 34 21.81 14.38 -1.73
C GLU A 34 21.46 13.01 -2.34
N LYS A 35 20.52 12.29 -1.72
CA LYS A 35 20.16 10.93 -2.12
C LYS A 35 19.27 10.97 -3.34
N VAL A 36 19.60 10.14 -4.33
CA VAL A 36 18.84 10.04 -5.58
C VAL A 36 17.87 8.87 -5.48
N ILE A 37 16.58 9.17 -5.55
CA ILE A 37 15.50 8.18 -5.41
C ILE A 37 14.83 7.96 -6.76
N LEU A 38 14.92 6.74 -7.26
CA LEU A 38 14.17 6.28 -8.44
C LEU A 38 12.73 5.95 -8.01
N VAL A 39 11.75 6.66 -8.54
CA VAL A 39 10.33 6.36 -8.34
C VAL A 39 9.91 5.29 -9.34
N MET A 40 9.68 4.08 -8.85
CA MET A 40 9.22 2.95 -9.68
C MET A 40 7.74 3.13 -10.08
N PRO A 41 7.29 2.51 -11.18
CA PRO A 41 5.86 2.48 -11.51
C PRO A 41 5.06 1.87 -10.37
N THR A 42 3.88 2.43 -10.08
CA THR A 42 3.04 1.94 -8.99
C THR A 42 2.37 0.61 -9.35
N ASP A 43 2.43 -0.37 -8.44
CA ASP A 43 1.69 -1.63 -8.57
C ASP A 43 0.32 -1.50 -7.90
N VAL A 44 -0.65 -1.02 -8.67
CA VAL A 44 -2.03 -0.79 -8.23
C VAL A 44 -2.97 -1.79 -8.91
N GLU A 45 -3.88 -2.38 -8.14
CA GLU A 45 -5.00 -3.17 -8.65
C GLU A 45 -6.22 -2.98 -7.77
N LEU A 46 -7.33 -2.60 -8.40
CA LEU A 46 -8.65 -2.52 -7.77
C LEU A 46 -9.52 -3.68 -8.22
N SER A 47 -10.34 -4.19 -7.30
CA SER A 47 -11.21 -5.34 -7.55
C SER A 47 -12.64 -5.12 -7.09
N GLU A 48 -13.57 -5.82 -7.73
CA GLU A 48 -14.90 -6.05 -7.18
C GLU A 48 -14.86 -7.19 -6.18
N LEU A 49 -15.63 -7.06 -5.10
CA LEU A 49 -15.73 -8.02 -4.03
C LEU A 49 -17.13 -8.64 -4.01
N HIS A 50 -17.21 -9.90 -4.40
CA HIS A 50 -18.45 -10.63 -4.63
C HIS A 50 -19.02 -11.22 -3.34
N ALA A 51 -20.31 -11.57 -3.37
CA ALA A 51 -20.99 -12.23 -2.25
C ALA A 51 -20.36 -13.58 -1.88
N SER A 52 -19.69 -14.25 -2.83
CA SER A 52 -18.92 -15.48 -2.60
C SER A 52 -17.67 -15.29 -1.76
N GLY A 53 -17.26 -14.05 -1.50
CA GLY A 53 -15.97 -13.75 -0.88
C GLY A 53 -14.84 -13.51 -1.87
N LEU A 54 -15.01 -13.90 -3.13
CA LEU A 54 -13.98 -13.77 -4.17
C LEU A 54 -13.85 -12.34 -4.70
N THR A 55 -12.64 -11.98 -5.10
CA THR A 55 -12.34 -10.73 -5.80
C THR A 55 -12.15 -10.95 -7.29
N THR A 56 -12.62 -9.99 -8.10
CA THR A 56 -12.33 -9.94 -9.54
C THR A 56 -11.72 -8.60 -9.91
N PRO A 57 -10.55 -8.56 -10.57
CA PRO A 57 -9.92 -7.29 -10.97
C PRO A 57 -10.82 -6.46 -11.87
N HIS A 58 -10.80 -5.13 -11.66
CA HIS A 58 -11.55 -4.16 -12.45
C HIS A 58 -10.61 -3.16 -13.11
N ALA A 59 -10.52 -3.21 -14.45
CA ALA A 59 -9.51 -2.47 -15.21
C ALA A 59 -9.65 -0.95 -15.12
N GLU A 60 -10.86 -0.41 -15.30
CA GLU A 60 -11.10 1.04 -15.26
C GLU A 60 -10.79 1.64 -13.87
N TRP A 61 -11.30 1.01 -12.81
CA TRP A 61 -10.99 1.38 -11.43
C TRP A 61 -9.49 1.35 -11.17
N THR A 62 -8.82 0.28 -11.60
CA THR A 62 -7.37 0.15 -11.46
C THR A 62 -6.63 1.28 -12.15
N GLU A 63 -7.04 1.66 -13.36
CA GLU A 63 -6.39 2.74 -14.11
C GLU A 63 -6.64 4.10 -13.47
N ASN A 64 -7.87 4.40 -13.05
CA ASN A 64 -8.20 5.64 -12.35
C ASN A 64 -7.43 5.76 -11.02
N ALA A 65 -7.37 4.68 -10.25
CA ALA A 65 -6.63 4.66 -8.99
C ALA A 65 -5.12 4.83 -9.21
N ARG A 66 -4.55 4.16 -10.22
CA ARG A 66 -3.14 4.32 -10.59
C ARG A 66 -2.83 5.78 -10.90
N LYS A 67 -3.65 6.42 -11.73
CA LYS A 67 -3.50 7.85 -12.06
C LYS A 67 -3.56 8.73 -10.80
N HIS A 68 -4.58 8.55 -9.96
CA HIS A 68 -4.72 9.35 -8.74
C HIS A 68 -3.56 9.15 -7.76
N ILE A 69 -3.09 7.91 -7.60
CA ILE A 69 -1.95 7.59 -6.74
C ILE A 69 -0.66 8.17 -7.33
N ASP A 70 -0.41 8.05 -8.63
CA ASP A 70 0.78 8.61 -9.29
C ASP A 70 0.82 10.14 -9.17
N ASP A 71 -0.30 10.81 -9.41
CA ASP A 71 -0.42 12.27 -9.27
C ASP A 71 -0.18 12.70 -7.81
N ALA A 72 -0.79 12.00 -6.85
CA ALA A 72 -0.60 12.27 -5.43
C ALA A 72 0.85 12.01 -4.99
N LEU A 73 1.46 10.91 -5.46
CA LEU A 73 2.84 10.54 -5.11
C LEU A 73 3.82 11.61 -5.58
N ARG A 74 3.67 12.10 -6.81
CA ARG A 74 4.50 13.19 -7.35
C ARG A 74 4.38 14.45 -6.50
N ASN A 75 3.15 14.84 -6.14
CA ASN A 75 2.91 16.03 -5.33
C ASN A 75 3.51 15.89 -3.92
N GLU A 76 3.25 14.79 -3.23
CA GLU A 76 3.77 14.57 -1.88
C GLU A 76 5.30 14.50 -1.89
N LEU A 77 5.91 13.76 -2.81
CA LEU A 77 7.37 13.62 -2.87
C LEU A 77 8.11 14.94 -3.17
N THR A 78 7.48 15.92 -3.85
CA THR A 78 8.10 17.25 -4.04
C THR A 78 8.34 18.01 -2.74
N THR A 79 7.66 17.64 -1.65
CA THR A 79 7.83 18.24 -0.32
C THR A 79 9.01 17.65 0.45
N HIS A 80 9.61 16.57 -0.05
CA HIS A 80 10.75 15.89 0.56
C HIS A 80 12.05 16.35 -0.12
N ASN A 81 13.08 16.70 0.66
CA ASN A 81 14.39 17.20 0.19
C ASN A 81 15.26 16.14 -0.52
N ALA A 82 14.66 15.29 -1.36
CA ALA A 82 15.33 14.24 -2.11
C ALA A 82 15.31 14.52 -3.62
N ARG A 83 16.35 14.13 -4.33
CA ARG A 83 16.38 14.21 -5.80
C ARG A 83 15.63 13.02 -6.39
N LEU A 84 14.46 13.28 -6.92
CA LEU A 84 13.60 12.25 -7.51
C LEU A 84 13.90 12.07 -9.00
N ILE A 85 13.99 10.82 -9.44
CA ILE A 85 14.05 10.45 -10.85
C ILE A 85 12.89 9.50 -11.11
N ASP A 86 12.07 9.79 -12.10
CA ASP A 86 11.02 8.87 -12.52
C ASP A 86 11.60 7.68 -13.28
N TYR A 87 10.99 6.52 -13.10
CA TYR A 87 11.30 5.36 -13.92
C TYR A 87 10.87 5.59 -15.37
N THR A 88 11.85 5.59 -16.28
CA THR A 88 11.61 5.64 -17.72
C THR A 88 11.45 4.23 -18.28
N LYS A 89 10.24 3.88 -18.72
CA LYS A 89 9.94 2.59 -19.35
C LYS A 89 10.58 2.48 -20.73
N THR A 90 11.17 1.32 -21.00
CA THR A 90 11.73 0.95 -22.30
C THR A 90 10.92 -0.18 -22.95
N ALA A 91 11.09 -0.41 -24.25
CA ALA A 91 10.40 -1.49 -24.96
C ALA A 91 10.74 -2.90 -24.40
N ASP A 92 11.93 -3.08 -23.83
CA ASP A 92 12.33 -4.36 -23.25
C ASP A 92 11.62 -4.63 -21.91
N ASP A 93 11.24 -3.57 -21.18
CA ASP A 93 10.56 -3.68 -19.89
C ASP A 93 9.12 -4.23 -20.03
N GLU A 94 8.55 -4.16 -21.23
CA GLU A 94 7.24 -4.74 -21.55
C GLU A 94 7.25 -6.27 -21.51
N LYS A 95 8.43 -6.88 -21.67
CA LYS A 95 8.58 -8.32 -21.52
C LYS A 95 8.41 -8.67 -20.05
N ARG A 96 7.55 -9.65 -19.77
CA ARG A 96 7.37 -10.21 -18.42
C ARG A 96 8.66 -10.78 -17.82
N THR A 97 9.63 -11.10 -18.66
CA THR A 97 10.95 -11.63 -18.29
C THR A 97 11.99 -10.54 -18.02
N SER A 98 11.66 -9.27 -18.22
CA SER A 98 12.57 -8.17 -17.87
C SER A 98 12.86 -8.22 -16.37
N THR A 99 14.11 -7.96 -16.00
CA THR A 99 14.54 -7.92 -14.60
C THR A 99 13.69 -6.92 -13.79
N GLN A 100 13.22 -5.85 -14.44
CA GLN A 100 12.42 -4.79 -13.85
C GLN A 100 11.00 -5.27 -13.53
N ALA A 101 10.33 -5.95 -14.47
CA ALA A 101 9.05 -6.56 -14.20
C ALA A 101 9.13 -7.64 -13.11
N GLN A 102 10.25 -8.38 -13.06
CA GLN A 102 10.51 -9.34 -12.00
C GLN A 102 10.74 -8.67 -10.64
N LEU A 103 11.51 -7.58 -10.59
CA LEU A 103 11.74 -6.80 -9.36
C LEU A 103 10.43 -6.19 -8.83
N GLN A 104 9.56 -5.66 -9.71
CA GLN A 104 8.25 -5.15 -9.30
C GLN A 104 7.39 -6.24 -8.64
N LYS A 105 7.31 -7.41 -9.28
CA LYS A 105 6.55 -8.55 -8.74
C LYS A 105 7.16 -9.09 -7.45
N LEU A 106 8.49 -9.17 -7.40
CA LEU A 106 9.23 -9.59 -6.22
C LEU A 106 8.95 -8.63 -5.06
N HIS A 107 8.93 -7.32 -5.30
CA HIS A 107 8.55 -6.33 -4.30
C HIS A 107 7.15 -6.60 -3.72
N GLY A 108 6.15 -6.91 -4.57
CA GLY A 108 4.81 -7.28 -4.11
C GLY A 108 4.82 -8.48 -3.14
N VAL A 109 5.55 -9.53 -3.48
CA VAL A 109 5.64 -10.75 -2.64
C VAL A 109 6.44 -10.50 -1.36
N VAL A 110 7.58 -9.82 -1.46
CA VAL A 110 8.44 -9.51 -0.31
C VAL A 110 7.71 -8.57 0.65
N GLY A 111 7.07 -7.51 0.17
CA GLY A 111 6.35 -6.57 1.03
C GLY A 111 5.12 -7.18 1.73
N ALA A 112 4.37 -8.06 1.05
CA ALA A 112 3.32 -8.84 1.71
C ALA A 112 3.90 -9.77 2.80
N THR A 113 5.07 -10.38 2.53
CA THR A 113 5.78 -11.20 3.51
C THR A 113 6.25 -10.38 4.70
N VAL A 114 6.78 -9.17 4.49
CA VAL A 114 7.16 -8.22 5.54
C VAL A 114 5.95 -7.89 6.42
N PHE A 115 4.81 -7.55 5.82
CA PHE A 115 3.58 -7.26 6.56
C PHE A 115 3.17 -8.44 7.46
N ILE A 116 3.09 -9.64 6.88
CA ILE A 116 2.68 -10.85 7.60
C ILE A 116 3.69 -11.24 8.69
N ASN A 117 4.99 -11.11 8.45
CA ASN A 117 6.01 -11.72 9.32
C ASN A 117 6.71 -10.73 10.25
N HIS A 118 6.51 -9.43 10.07
CA HIS A 118 7.13 -8.39 10.89
C HIS A 118 6.09 -7.53 11.60
N PHE A 119 5.03 -7.13 10.90
CA PHE A 119 4.04 -6.18 11.45
C PHE A 119 2.83 -6.85 12.09
N ASN A 120 2.44 -8.05 11.63
CA ASN A 120 1.41 -8.85 12.28
C ASN A 120 1.98 -9.52 13.56
N PRO A 121 1.43 -9.23 14.75
CA PRO A 121 1.89 -9.81 16.02
C PRO A 121 1.89 -11.34 16.03
N ASN A 122 0.97 -11.96 15.29
CA ASN A 122 0.78 -13.42 15.26
C ASN A 122 1.65 -14.11 14.19
N GLY A 123 2.32 -13.36 13.32
CA GLY A 123 3.12 -13.92 12.22
C GLY A 123 4.63 -13.78 12.42
N LYS A 124 5.09 -13.26 13.57
CA LYS A 124 6.52 -13.00 13.80
C LYS A 124 7.37 -14.25 13.62
N LEU A 125 8.43 -14.16 12.80
CA LEU A 125 9.40 -15.23 12.62
C LEU A 125 10.40 -15.28 13.79
N PRO A 126 10.39 -16.32 14.66
CA PRO A 126 11.26 -16.35 15.84
C PRO A 126 12.74 -16.33 15.48
N ALA A 127 13.11 -16.97 14.37
CA ALA A 127 14.49 -17.02 13.88
C ALA A 127 15.07 -15.64 13.54
N LYS A 128 14.23 -14.66 13.15
CA LYS A 128 14.67 -13.29 12.85
C LYS A 128 14.90 -12.44 14.09
N LYS A 129 14.44 -12.86 15.28
CA LYS A 129 14.60 -12.12 16.56
C LYS A 129 14.21 -10.63 16.43
N GLU A 130 13.08 -10.38 15.77
CA GLU A 130 12.55 -9.05 15.48
C GLU A 130 13.46 -8.13 14.63
N LYS A 131 14.55 -8.64 14.06
CA LYS A 131 15.36 -7.87 13.11
C LYS A 131 14.59 -7.66 11.81
N PHE A 132 14.69 -6.45 11.28
CA PHE A 132 14.16 -6.10 9.97
C PHE A 132 15.24 -6.31 8.89
N ASP A 133 15.36 -7.50 8.33
CA ASP A 133 16.38 -7.92 7.36
C ASP A 133 15.68 -8.52 6.13
N TRP A 134 15.12 -7.63 5.31
CA TRP A 134 14.37 -7.96 4.10
C TRP A 134 15.03 -7.29 2.89
N SER A 135 15.01 -7.97 1.75
CA SER A 135 15.77 -7.56 0.56
C SER A 135 15.07 -8.04 -0.70
N LEU A 136 15.17 -7.25 -1.78
CA LEU A 136 14.88 -7.69 -3.15
C LEU A 136 16.10 -8.39 -3.80
N GLY A 137 17.22 -8.43 -3.08
CA GLY A 137 18.45 -9.07 -3.51
C GLY A 137 19.30 -8.23 -4.46
N PRO A 138 20.51 -8.70 -4.78
CA PRO A 138 21.54 -7.92 -5.46
C PRO A 138 21.18 -7.52 -6.90
N GLN A 139 20.16 -8.14 -7.50
CA GLN A 139 19.69 -7.78 -8.85
C GLN A 139 19.07 -6.37 -8.91
N ALA A 140 18.67 -5.80 -7.77
CA ALA A 140 18.21 -4.40 -7.71
C ALA A 140 19.25 -3.41 -8.25
N LYS A 141 20.55 -3.76 -8.22
CA LYS A 141 21.66 -2.94 -8.74
C LYS A 141 21.56 -2.60 -10.23
N VAL A 142 20.80 -3.38 -11.01
CA VAL A 142 20.47 -3.03 -12.40
C VAL A 142 19.75 -1.68 -12.50
N LEU A 143 18.88 -1.35 -11.54
CA LEU A 143 18.16 -0.07 -11.52
C LEU A 143 19.12 1.11 -11.27
N LYS A 144 20.11 0.92 -10.38
CA LYS A 144 21.16 1.92 -10.15
C LYS A 144 21.98 2.18 -11.41
N GLN A 145 22.42 1.13 -12.08
CA GLN A 145 23.23 1.25 -13.30
C GLN A 145 22.48 1.95 -14.44
N ARG A 146 21.17 1.69 -14.57
CA ARG A 146 20.35 2.25 -15.63
C ARG A 146 19.93 3.70 -15.36
N HIS A 147 19.59 4.04 -14.13
CA HIS A 147 18.98 5.34 -13.79
C HIS A 147 19.89 6.26 -12.97
N ASN A 148 21.11 5.83 -12.62
CA ASN A 148 22.03 6.57 -11.76
C ASN A 148 21.39 7.03 -10.44
N ALA A 149 20.66 6.10 -9.80
CA ALA A 149 19.97 6.31 -8.54
C ALA A 149 20.61 5.50 -7.40
N ASP A 150 20.45 5.96 -6.16
CA ASP A 150 20.97 5.28 -4.97
C ASP A 150 19.92 4.39 -4.33
N TYR A 151 18.66 4.82 -4.37
CA TYR A 151 17.53 4.09 -3.83
C TYR A 151 16.42 3.97 -4.89
N ALA A 152 15.55 2.97 -4.74
CA ALA A 152 14.29 2.90 -5.47
C ALA A 152 13.12 2.90 -4.50
N LEU A 153 12.12 3.73 -4.78
CA LEU A 153 10.84 3.76 -4.11
C LEU A 153 9.85 2.87 -4.86
N PHE A 154 9.34 1.86 -4.18
CA PHE A 154 8.29 1.00 -4.70
C PHE A 154 6.98 1.21 -3.94
N VAL A 155 5.88 1.23 -4.67
CA VAL A 155 4.52 1.37 -4.13
C VAL A 155 3.68 0.20 -4.60
N TYR A 156 2.99 -0.44 -3.67
CA TYR A 156 2.05 -1.53 -3.93
C TYR A 156 0.71 -1.22 -3.26
N VAL A 157 -0.38 -1.36 -4.00
CA VAL A 157 -1.75 -1.12 -3.50
C VAL A 157 -2.72 -2.13 -4.08
N ARG A 158 -3.53 -2.71 -3.20
CA ARG A 158 -4.72 -3.51 -3.52
C ARG A 158 -5.89 -2.93 -2.78
N ASP A 159 -7.00 -2.76 -3.46
CA ASP A 159 -8.25 -2.37 -2.80
C ASP A 159 -9.44 -3.02 -3.49
N SER A 160 -10.52 -3.19 -2.75
CA SER A 160 -11.67 -3.98 -3.17
C SER A 160 -12.97 -3.33 -2.73
N TYR A 161 -13.99 -3.37 -3.59
CA TYR A 161 -15.27 -2.72 -3.32
C TYR A 161 -16.41 -3.73 -3.44
N ALA A 162 -17.28 -3.76 -2.42
CA ALA A 162 -18.40 -4.70 -2.37
C ALA A 162 -19.38 -4.46 -3.52
N THR A 163 -19.73 -5.54 -4.22
CA THR A 163 -20.83 -5.51 -5.19
C THR A 163 -22.17 -5.26 -4.48
N PRO A 164 -23.22 -4.80 -5.19
CA PRO A 164 -24.56 -4.65 -4.60
C PRO A 164 -25.07 -5.93 -3.92
N SER A 165 -24.76 -7.10 -4.50
CA SER A 165 -25.12 -8.40 -3.93
C SER A 165 -24.45 -8.65 -2.58
N ARG A 166 -23.16 -8.30 -2.44
CA ARG A 166 -22.44 -8.41 -1.17
C ARG A 166 -22.97 -7.41 -0.15
N VAL A 167 -23.27 -6.18 -0.56
CA VAL A 167 -23.87 -5.17 0.34
C VAL A 167 -25.21 -5.67 0.89
N ALA A 168 -26.06 -6.24 0.04
CA ALA A 168 -27.31 -6.86 0.49
C ALA A 168 -27.06 -8.00 1.49
N ALA A 169 -26.07 -8.86 1.22
CA ALA A 169 -25.66 -9.92 2.15
C ALA A 169 -25.17 -9.36 3.50
N GLN A 170 -24.41 -8.26 3.50
CA GLN A 170 -23.95 -7.60 4.72
C GLN A 170 -25.12 -7.08 5.56
N VAL A 171 -26.12 -6.47 4.92
CA VAL A 171 -27.34 -5.99 5.61
C VAL A 171 -28.11 -7.16 6.21
N ILE A 172 -28.35 -8.23 5.44
CA ILE A 172 -29.05 -9.43 5.93
C ILE A 172 -28.26 -10.09 7.07
N GLY A 173 -26.95 -10.24 6.90
CA GLY A 173 -26.06 -10.78 7.92
C GLY A 173 -26.14 -9.98 9.22
N ALA A 174 -26.09 -8.64 9.14
CA ALA A 174 -26.20 -7.77 10.29
C ALA A 174 -27.54 -7.94 11.03
N LEU A 175 -28.66 -8.07 10.31
CA LEU A 175 -29.97 -8.37 10.91
C LEU A 175 -30.00 -9.72 11.64
N LEU A 176 -29.16 -10.66 11.21
CA LEU A 176 -28.99 -11.98 11.83
C LEU A 176 -27.85 -12.03 12.88
N GLY A 177 -27.22 -10.89 13.19
CA GLY A 177 -26.12 -10.81 14.16
C GLY A 177 -24.77 -11.27 13.63
N VAL A 178 -24.61 -11.41 12.31
CA VAL A 178 -23.37 -11.84 11.64
C VAL A 178 -22.73 -10.66 10.90
N GLY A 179 -21.50 -10.32 11.27
CA GLY A 179 -20.70 -9.32 10.56
C GLY A 179 -20.07 -9.90 9.30
N ILE A 180 -20.46 -9.42 8.11
CA ILE A 180 -19.78 -9.75 6.86
C ILE A 180 -18.83 -8.60 6.49
N GLN A 181 -17.55 -8.91 6.39
CA GLN A 181 -16.52 -7.91 6.09
C GLN A 181 -16.76 -7.24 4.72
N GLY A 182 -16.49 -5.95 4.65
CA GLY A 182 -16.53 -5.20 3.38
C GLY A 182 -15.24 -5.33 2.58
N GLY A 183 -15.06 -4.37 1.69
CA GLY A 183 -13.80 -4.08 1.02
C GLY A 183 -12.66 -3.82 2.00
N VAL A 184 -11.44 -4.12 1.58
CA VAL A 184 -10.23 -3.76 2.30
C VAL A 184 -9.23 -3.15 1.33
N GLN A 185 -8.74 -1.98 1.73
CA GLN A 185 -7.58 -1.35 1.17
C GLN A 185 -6.34 -1.84 1.91
N PHE A 186 -5.39 -2.38 1.15
CA PHE A 186 -4.09 -2.80 1.64
C PHE A 186 -3.00 -2.26 0.71
N GLY A 187 -2.06 -1.52 1.27
CA GLY A 187 -0.93 -1.00 0.51
C GLY A 187 0.33 -0.92 1.35
N PHE A 188 1.46 -0.83 0.67
CA PHE A 188 2.75 -0.56 1.31
C PHE A 188 3.68 0.17 0.35
N CYS A 189 4.62 0.87 0.97
CA CYS A 189 5.66 1.63 0.32
C CYS A 189 7.01 1.20 0.90
N SER A 190 8.02 1.03 0.05
CA SER A 190 9.35 0.65 0.49
C SER A 190 10.44 1.40 -0.25
N LEU A 191 11.49 1.77 0.49
CA LEU A 191 12.72 2.32 -0.07
C LEU A 191 13.78 1.23 -0.05
N VAL A 192 14.32 0.92 -1.22
CA VAL A 192 15.29 -0.15 -1.46
C VAL A 192 16.64 0.45 -1.78
N ASP A 193 17.70 0.07 -1.05
CA ASP A 193 19.08 0.42 -1.38
C ASP A 193 19.48 -0.31 -2.67
N LEU A 194 19.85 0.41 -3.72
CA LEU A 194 20.15 -0.19 -5.01
C LEU A 194 21.57 -0.78 -5.10
N ASN A 195 22.41 -0.66 -4.08
CA ASN A 195 23.69 -1.37 -4.03
C ASN A 195 23.51 -2.80 -3.52
N SER A 196 22.72 -3.00 -2.46
CA SER A 196 22.52 -4.32 -1.82
C SER A 196 21.19 -4.99 -2.18
N GLY A 197 20.17 -4.20 -2.51
CA GLY A 197 18.77 -4.64 -2.64
C GLY A 197 18.00 -4.63 -1.33
N ASP A 198 18.60 -4.19 -0.23
CA ASP A 198 17.95 -4.22 1.09
C ASP A 198 16.84 -3.18 1.20
N ILE A 199 15.75 -3.57 1.87
CA ILE A 199 14.69 -2.65 2.23
C ILE A 199 15.17 -1.85 3.45
N VAL A 200 15.47 -0.57 3.23
CA VAL A 200 16.00 0.34 4.25
C VAL A 200 14.91 1.20 4.89
N TRP A 201 13.77 1.32 4.24
CA TRP A 201 12.56 1.90 4.81
C TRP A 201 11.32 1.18 4.30
N PHE A 202 10.32 1.03 5.16
CA PHE A 202 9.06 0.38 4.83
C PHE A 202 7.93 0.97 5.65
N ASN A 203 6.80 1.23 5.00
CA ASN A 203 5.55 1.60 5.65
C ASN A 203 4.38 0.89 4.97
N TYR A 204 3.30 0.64 5.70
CA TYR A 204 2.09 0.01 5.16
C TYR A 204 0.82 0.71 5.64
N LEU A 205 -0.25 0.48 4.90
CA LEU A 205 -1.61 0.93 5.18
C LEU A 205 -2.53 -0.28 5.04
N ALA A 206 -3.40 -0.50 6.03
CA ALA A 206 -4.44 -1.52 5.98
C ALA A 206 -5.72 -0.97 6.63
N ARG A 207 -6.79 -0.79 5.85
CA ARG A 207 -8.05 -0.20 6.34
C ARG A 207 -9.25 -0.62 5.50
N GLY A 208 -10.45 -0.43 6.03
CA GLY A 208 -11.72 -0.74 5.36
C GLY A 208 -12.41 0.47 4.74
N HIS A 209 -11.71 1.59 4.55
CA HIS A 209 -12.26 2.85 4.04
C HIS A 209 -11.28 3.55 3.10
N GLY A 210 -11.78 4.56 2.40
CA GLY A 210 -11.06 5.27 1.35
C GLY A 210 -11.41 4.69 -0.02
N ASP A 211 -11.90 5.55 -0.93
CA ASP A 211 -12.25 5.13 -2.29
C ASP A 211 -11.22 5.67 -3.30
N LEU A 212 -10.27 4.80 -3.65
CA LEU A 212 -9.19 5.09 -4.60
C LEU A 212 -9.67 5.33 -6.03
N ARG A 213 -10.94 5.08 -6.34
CA ARG A 213 -11.55 5.48 -7.62
C ARG A 213 -11.74 6.99 -7.71
N THR A 214 -11.53 7.71 -6.60
CA THR A 214 -11.63 9.17 -6.50
C THR A 214 -10.32 9.77 -6.00
N GLN A 215 -10.08 11.04 -6.34
CA GLN A 215 -8.79 11.68 -6.09
C GLN A 215 -8.49 11.94 -4.61
N GLU A 216 -9.45 12.47 -3.85
CA GLU A 216 -9.20 12.91 -2.47
C GLU A 216 -8.77 11.74 -1.54
N PRO A 217 -9.46 10.57 -1.53
CA PRO A 217 -9.01 9.42 -0.75
C PRO A 217 -7.69 8.83 -1.23
N ALA A 218 -7.36 8.96 -2.53
CA ALA A 218 -6.07 8.53 -3.05
C ALA A 218 -4.93 9.41 -2.50
N VAL A 219 -5.11 10.73 -2.46
CA VAL A 219 -4.16 11.66 -1.82
C VAL A 219 -3.96 11.33 -0.35
N GLU A 220 -5.05 11.10 0.39
CA GLU A 220 -4.97 10.68 1.79
C GLU A 220 -4.19 9.36 1.94
N SER A 221 -4.47 8.37 1.09
CA SER A 221 -3.78 7.07 1.11
C SER A 221 -2.29 7.21 0.84
N VAL A 222 -1.88 8.07 -0.09
CA VAL A 222 -0.47 8.33 -0.39
C VAL A 222 0.23 9.02 0.77
N LYS A 223 -0.42 10.00 1.41
CA LYS A 223 0.13 10.64 2.62
C LYS A 223 0.39 9.64 3.73
N GLU A 224 -0.57 8.75 3.98
CA GLU A 224 -0.43 7.68 4.96
C GLU A 224 0.69 6.70 4.57
N LEU A 225 0.80 6.34 3.28
CA LEU A 225 1.87 5.46 2.79
C LEU A 225 3.26 6.10 2.90
N LEU A 226 3.37 7.41 2.72
CA LEU A 226 4.62 8.18 2.86
C LEU A 226 4.84 8.74 4.27
N LEU A 227 4.03 8.36 5.25
CA LEU A 227 4.21 8.81 6.62
C LEU A 227 5.61 8.44 7.14
N ASN A 228 6.32 9.42 7.68
CA ASN A 228 7.72 9.30 8.12
C ASN A 228 8.69 8.87 7.01
N PHE A 229 8.41 9.23 5.75
CA PHE A 229 9.33 9.03 4.64
C PHE A 229 10.68 9.75 4.90
N PRO A 230 11.83 9.08 4.68
CA PRO A 230 13.13 9.68 4.93
C PRO A 230 13.42 10.82 3.94
N THR A 231 13.78 11.99 4.47
CA THR A 231 14.33 13.13 3.74
C THR A 231 15.84 13.20 3.89
#